data_AF-M2YGB9-F1
#
_entry.id   AF-M2YGB9-F1
#
_cell.length_a   1.000
_cell.length_b   1.000
_cell.length_c   1.000
_cell.angle_alpha   90.00
_cell.angle_beta   90.00
_cell.angle_gamma   90.00
#
_symmetry.space_group_name_H-M   'P 1'
#
loop_
_entity.id
_entity.type
_entity.pdbx_description
1 polymer ?
#
loop_
_entity_poly.entity_id
_entity_poly.type
_entity_poly.pdbx_seq_one_letter_code
_entity_poly.pdbx_strand_id
1 'polypeptide(L)'
;MSSYNRLILAILQKATANAADAASVAGMLDTMQALVRLWLCTDDTGIATQCSQLLLDLLKVDQEIRDDIDSHLPGGGQGLVWKRIFGDRNVYRVFFWACALSDSDPVKLGKSMRTIAQARLMEWLPKVATMDWNAVSHTHHEDVEAEFKVKGGLLDFAALHMVDTSDDILMYRCLVDFYSDLLDATKPTIRLPGSATESHGLRYLVAQGVHEKTAGIYLQLPGARVDPLESMFLYGPAANYIATYASNYPEHFLSSQMPQQVSDRMREAFDLSPGKWAHQESPKHDLHVLASLPRKSLLASSGGGRPSPLLQLPSRATNPDVLNTLAAVFHGPDRDVIFRPGESAQQDPSIRQEAAEARALYFTYLASNPSFWRDIASHADTVALKDLALGAINVLASVITANWSTESDVPLPSGIATPESGHLALLAPPALEYALPYLMAPPKTFGNLVGGRGDAESSAYKIASAKFDALRAFHSRLVVQVERSPGEGYEEILATIQKRLAEGPLSREGEVGGRIGTLEL
;
A
#
# COMPACT_ATOMS: atom_id res chain seq x y z
N MET A 1 19.13 34.48 -1.93
CA MET A 1 17.74 34.39 -1.42
C MET A 1 17.44 33.06 -0.72
N SER A 2 17.85 31.90 -1.27
CA SER A 2 17.58 30.57 -0.64
C SER A 2 18.04 30.47 0.84
N SER A 3 19.24 30.98 1.19
CA SER A 3 19.72 30.96 2.58
C SER A 3 18.90 31.84 3.54
N TYR A 4 18.31 32.94 3.07
CA TYR A 4 17.47 33.82 3.87
C TYR A 4 16.10 33.19 4.13
N ASN A 5 15.50 32.58 3.10
CA ASN A 5 14.24 31.85 3.23
C ASN A 5 14.38 30.70 4.24
N ARG A 6 15.46 29.90 4.16
CA ARG A 6 15.71 28.82 5.12
C ARG A 6 15.86 29.32 6.55
N LEU A 7 16.52 30.47 6.76
CA LEU A 7 16.62 31.06 8.09
C LEU A 7 15.25 31.49 8.63
N ILE A 8 14.43 32.15 7.80
CA ILE A 8 13.07 32.54 8.20
C ILE A 8 12.23 31.31 8.53
N LEU A 9 12.26 30.27 7.68
CA LEU A 9 11.52 29.04 7.92
C LEU A 9 11.95 28.36 9.22
N ALA A 10 13.26 28.31 9.51
CA ALA A 10 13.76 27.79 10.77
C ALA A 10 13.31 28.61 12.00
N ILE A 11 13.12 29.93 11.84
CA ILE A 11 12.57 30.79 12.89
C ILE A 11 11.08 30.50 13.08
N LEU A 12 10.30 30.47 12.01
CA LEU A 12 8.86 30.19 12.05
C LEU A 12 8.58 28.78 12.58
N GLN A 13 9.44 27.81 12.29
CA GLN A 13 9.33 26.45 12.81
C GLN A 13 9.41 26.39 14.34
N LYS A 14 10.02 27.38 15.02
CA LYS A 14 9.98 27.43 16.48
C LYS A 14 8.55 27.65 17.02
N ALA A 15 7.69 28.30 16.24
CA ALA A 15 6.31 28.54 16.62
C ALA A 15 5.43 27.28 16.58
N THR A 16 5.91 26.17 15.99
CA THR A 16 5.21 24.88 16.05
C THR A 16 5.42 24.15 17.38
N ALA A 17 6.19 24.72 18.32
CA ALA A 17 6.40 24.12 19.63
C ALA A 17 5.17 24.20 20.55
N ASN A 18 4.31 25.20 20.39
CA ASN A 18 3.09 25.37 21.18
C ASN A 18 2.05 26.23 20.46
N ALA A 19 0.78 26.09 20.85
CA ALA A 19 -0.34 26.77 20.19
C ALA A 19 -0.32 28.30 20.34
N ALA A 20 0.23 28.84 21.43
CA ALA A 20 0.28 30.29 21.64
C ALA A 20 1.25 30.99 20.67
N ASP A 21 2.41 30.37 20.42
CA ASP A 21 3.35 30.88 19.43
C ASP A 21 2.82 30.71 18.00
N ALA A 22 2.14 29.60 17.70
CA ALA A 22 1.47 29.40 16.42
C ALA A 22 0.39 30.48 16.18
N ALA A 23 -0.40 30.81 17.20
CA ALA A 23 -1.37 31.91 17.17
C ALA A 23 -0.69 33.28 16.94
N SER A 24 0.47 33.53 17.52
CA SER A 24 1.26 34.74 17.29
C SER A 24 1.67 34.87 15.81
N VAL A 25 2.15 33.77 15.21
CA VAL A 25 2.48 33.72 13.77
C VAL A 25 1.22 33.92 12.92
N ALA A 26 0.07 33.36 13.31
CA ALA A 26 -1.20 33.60 12.62
C ALA A 26 -1.65 35.08 12.65
N GLY A 27 -1.21 35.85 13.65
CA GLY A 27 -1.39 37.31 13.71
C GLY A 27 -0.62 38.07 12.61
N MET A 28 0.44 37.48 12.07
CA MET A 28 1.31 38.08 11.05
C MET A 28 0.80 37.81 9.63
N LEU A 29 -0.27 38.51 9.21
CA LEU A 29 -0.94 38.31 7.92
C LEU A 29 0.04 38.25 6.73
N ASP A 30 0.88 39.27 6.56
CA ASP A 30 1.81 39.35 5.41
C ASP A 30 2.79 38.18 5.40
N THR A 31 3.16 37.67 6.58
CA THR A 31 4.09 36.53 6.71
C THR A 31 3.41 35.24 6.32
N MET A 32 2.17 35.02 6.75
CA MET A 32 1.38 33.84 6.37
C MET A 32 1.06 33.83 4.87
N GLN A 33 0.68 34.98 4.31
CA GLN A 33 0.47 35.12 2.88
C GLN A 33 1.77 34.86 2.09
N ALA A 34 2.90 35.42 2.54
CA ALA A 34 4.20 35.18 1.93
C ALA A 34 4.65 33.72 2.05
N LEU A 35 4.32 33.05 3.15
CA LEU A 35 4.63 31.63 3.36
C LEU A 35 3.88 30.73 2.36
N VAL A 36 2.57 30.93 2.20
CA VAL A 36 1.75 30.18 1.22
C VAL A 36 2.24 30.46 -0.20
N ARG A 37 2.52 31.72 -0.52
CA ARG A 37 3.07 32.09 -1.84
C ARG A 37 4.45 31.48 -2.08
N LEU A 38 5.35 31.53 -1.10
CA LEU A 38 6.68 30.95 -1.21
C LEU A 38 6.60 29.44 -1.43
N TRP A 39 5.73 28.76 -0.68
CA TRP A 39 5.50 27.33 -0.82
C TRP A 39 5.05 26.95 -2.24
N LEU A 40 4.03 27.61 -2.78
CA LEU A 40 3.47 27.26 -4.07
C LEU A 40 4.35 27.72 -5.25
N CYS A 41 5.02 28.87 -5.13
CA CYS A 41 5.68 29.51 -6.27
C CYS A 41 7.22 29.34 -6.32
N THR A 42 7.87 28.68 -5.37
CA THR A 42 9.34 28.54 -5.37
C THR A 42 9.84 27.44 -6.31
N ASP A 43 10.97 27.68 -6.99
CA ASP A 43 11.70 26.67 -7.78
C ASP A 43 12.50 25.70 -6.89
N ASP A 44 12.91 26.14 -5.69
CA ASP A 44 13.71 25.33 -4.75
C ASP A 44 12.82 24.31 -4.02
N THR A 45 12.96 23.03 -4.40
CA THR A 45 12.18 21.92 -3.83
C THR A 45 12.39 21.76 -2.32
N GLY A 46 13.62 21.99 -1.82
CA GLY A 46 13.92 21.89 -0.40
C GLY A 46 13.21 22.96 0.42
N ILE A 47 13.11 24.18 -0.11
CA ILE A 47 12.31 25.25 0.50
C ILE A 47 10.82 24.91 0.46
N ALA A 48 10.31 24.43 -0.68
CA ALA A 48 8.90 24.06 -0.81
C ALA A 48 8.48 22.98 0.20
N THR A 49 9.29 21.92 0.35
CA THR A 49 9.04 20.85 1.33
C THR A 49 9.03 21.39 2.76
N GLN A 50 9.99 22.28 3.10
CA GLN A 50 10.04 22.90 4.42
C GLN A 50 8.81 23.78 4.69
N CYS A 51 8.37 24.60 3.72
CA CYS A 51 7.17 25.40 3.87
C CYS A 51 5.91 24.54 4.05
N SER A 52 5.76 23.49 3.24
CA SER A 52 4.64 22.54 3.32
C SER A 52 4.55 21.91 4.71
N GLN A 53 5.68 21.39 5.21
CA GLN A 53 5.73 20.78 6.53
C GLN A 53 5.45 21.80 7.64
N LEU A 54 6.01 23.00 7.55
CA LEU A 54 5.74 24.08 8.50
C LEU A 54 4.25 24.45 8.56
N LEU A 55 3.57 24.59 7.41
CA LEU A 55 2.14 24.86 7.35
C LEU A 55 1.32 23.75 8.02
N LEU A 56 1.68 22.49 7.76
CA LEU A 56 1.02 21.33 8.40
C LEU A 56 1.25 21.32 9.91
N ASP A 57 2.47 21.59 10.37
CA ASP A 57 2.80 21.56 11.80
C ASP A 57 2.14 22.72 12.55
N LEU A 58 2.04 23.92 11.95
CA LEU A 58 1.28 25.03 12.52
C LEU A 58 -0.21 24.70 12.64
N LEU A 59 -0.81 24.07 11.62
CA LEU A 59 -2.21 23.64 11.65
C LEU A 59 -2.48 22.59 12.72
N LYS A 60 -1.59 21.59 12.86
CA LYS A 60 -1.70 20.54 13.88
C LYS A 60 -1.65 21.10 15.30
N VAL A 61 -0.71 22.00 15.55
CA VAL A 61 -0.45 22.53 16.91
C VAL A 61 -1.53 23.51 17.34
N ASP A 62 -2.10 24.27 16.41
CA ASP A 62 -3.19 25.22 16.67
C ASP A 62 -4.59 24.61 16.47
N GLN A 63 -4.69 23.28 16.41
CA GLN A 63 -5.98 22.61 16.29
C GLN A 63 -6.84 22.87 17.55
N GLU A 64 -8.04 23.40 17.34
CA GLU A 64 -9.03 23.56 18.40
C GLU A 64 -9.43 22.18 18.95
N ILE A 65 -9.65 22.08 20.27
CA ILE A 65 -10.24 20.87 20.85
C ILE A 65 -11.61 20.69 20.23
N ARG A 66 -11.78 19.61 19.47
CA ARG A 66 -13.08 19.16 19.02
C ARG A 66 -13.51 18.02 19.94
N ASP A 67 -14.71 18.11 20.48
CA ASP A 67 -15.34 17.02 21.25
C ASP A 67 -15.85 15.90 20.30
N ASP A 68 -15.08 15.56 19.26
CA ASP A 68 -15.43 14.49 18.32
C ASP A 68 -14.72 13.20 18.70
N ILE A 69 -15.47 12.09 18.67
CA ILE A 69 -15.08 10.75 19.14
C ILE A 69 -13.89 10.20 18.33
N ASP A 70 -13.70 10.69 17.11
CA ASP A 70 -12.61 10.28 16.19
C ASP A 70 -11.38 11.21 16.21
N SER A 71 -11.38 12.27 17.03
CA SER A 71 -10.24 13.20 17.11
C SER A 71 -9.13 12.68 18.04
N HIS A 72 -8.15 11.98 17.47
CA HIS A 72 -6.99 11.44 18.22
C HIS A 72 -5.88 12.45 18.52
N LEU A 73 -6.05 13.72 18.12
CA LEU A 73 -5.06 14.77 18.38
C LEU A 73 -5.43 15.51 19.66
N PRO A 74 -4.54 15.59 20.67
CA PRO A 74 -4.78 16.42 21.85
C PRO A 74 -4.80 17.89 21.40
N GLY A 75 -6.00 18.38 21.09
CA GLY A 75 -6.22 19.79 20.78
C GLY A 75 -5.99 20.65 22.02
N GLY A 76 -5.64 21.91 21.78
CA GLY A 76 -5.45 22.93 22.82
C GLY A 76 -5.22 24.32 22.25
N GLY A 77 -5.32 24.47 20.92
CA GLY A 77 -5.13 25.71 20.20
C GLY A 77 -6.42 26.52 20.03
N GLN A 78 -6.27 27.70 19.44
CA GLN A 78 -7.35 28.69 19.27
C GLN A 78 -7.90 28.72 17.83
N GLY A 79 -7.38 27.86 16.95
CA GLY A 79 -7.79 27.79 15.55
C GLY A 79 -7.49 29.05 14.74
N LEU A 80 -6.59 29.92 15.22
CA LEU A 80 -6.24 31.18 14.56
C LEU A 80 -5.43 30.95 13.28
N VAL A 81 -4.55 29.94 13.24
CA VAL A 81 -3.85 29.51 12.03
C VAL A 81 -4.84 29.03 10.98
N TRP A 82 -5.83 28.22 11.39
CA TRP A 82 -6.91 27.74 10.54
C TRP A 82 -7.72 28.91 9.96
N LYS A 83 -8.18 29.82 10.82
CA LYS A 83 -8.89 31.05 10.42
C LYS A 83 -8.04 31.92 9.51
N ARG A 84 -6.72 31.97 9.69
CA ARG A 84 -5.82 32.75 8.84
C ARG A 84 -5.60 32.13 7.46
N ILE A 85 -5.48 30.80 7.37
CA ILE A 85 -5.21 30.14 6.09
C ILE A 85 -6.47 30.05 5.24
N PHE A 86 -7.61 29.70 5.84
CA PHE A 86 -8.87 29.46 5.13
C PHE A 86 -9.85 30.62 5.18
N GLY A 87 -9.91 31.34 6.31
CA GLY A 87 -10.88 32.43 6.52
C GLY A 87 -10.36 33.84 6.18
N ASP A 88 -9.05 34.01 5.92
CA ASP A 88 -8.53 35.26 5.40
C ASP A 88 -8.58 35.25 3.88
N ARG A 89 -9.39 36.17 3.33
CA ARG A 89 -9.63 36.29 1.89
C ARG A 89 -8.34 36.41 1.07
N ASN A 90 -7.34 37.15 1.54
CA ASN A 90 -6.12 37.38 0.77
C ASN A 90 -5.21 36.16 0.78
N VAL A 91 -5.13 35.44 1.91
CA VAL A 91 -4.36 34.20 2.02
C VAL A 91 -5.03 33.09 1.21
N TYR A 92 -6.35 32.92 1.39
CA TYR A 92 -7.13 31.89 0.71
C TYR A 92 -7.09 32.01 -0.81
N ARG A 93 -7.13 33.24 -1.34
CA ARG A 93 -7.07 33.50 -2.78
C ARG A 93 -5.73 33.12 -3.43
N VAL A 94 -4.63 33.07 -2.66
CA VAL A 94 -3.31 32.66 -3.19
C VAL A 94 -3.34 31.23 -3.73
N PHE A 95 -4.06 30.32 -3.07
CA PHE A 95 -4.17 28.92 -3.52
C PHE A 95 -4.73 28.83 -4.94
N PHE A 96 -5.80 29.57 -5.22
CA PHE A 96 -6.45 29.59 -6.52
C PHE A 96 -5.56 30.27 -7.56
N TRP A 97 -5.01 31.45 -7.29
CA TRP A 97 -4.16 32.15 -8.25
C TRP A 97 -2.91 31.36 -8.63
N ALA A 98 -2.26 30.69 -7.67
CA ALA A 98 -1.06 29.91 -7.95
C ALA A 98 -1.33 28.66 -8.79
N CYS A 99 -2.56 28.12 -8.74
CA CYS A 99 -2.89 26.82 -9.31
C CYS A 99 -3.93 26.86 -10.44
N ALA A 100 -4.62 27.98 -10.67
CA ALA A 100 -5.67 28.09 -11.67
C ALA A 100 -5.13 28.17 -13.10
N LEU A 101 -5.90 27.64 -14.04
CA LEU A 101 -5.58 27.62 -15.47
C LEU A 101 -5.74 28.99 -16.16
N SER A 102 -6.30 29.99 -15.47
CA SER A 102 -6.63 31.30 -16.04
C SER A 102 -5.39 32.17 -16.30
N ASP A 103 -5.42 32.92 -17.40
CA ASP A 103 -4.44 33.97 -17.75
C ASP A 103 -4.59 35.26 -16.93
N SER A 104 -5.64 35.36 -16.11
CA SER A 104 -5.85 36.45 -15.14
C SER A 104 -4.96 36.32 -13.90
N ASP A 105 -3.72 35.88 -14.09
CA ASP A 105 -2.77 35.54 -13.03
C ASP A 105 -1.99 36.79 -12.58
N PRO A 106 -2.21 37.30 -11.35
CA PRO A 106 -1.40 38.39 -10.82
C PRO A 106 0.06 37.97 -10.53
N VAL A 107 0.34 36.66 -10.45
CA VAL A 107 1.66 36.08 -10.14
C VAL A 107 2.46 35.75 -11.41
N LYS A 108 1.84 35.73 -12.60
CA LYS A 108 2.45 35.41 -13.91
C LYS A 108 3.34 34.16 -13.87
N LEU A 109 2.84 33.07 -13.29
CA LEU A 109 3.56 31.80 -13.28
C LEU A 109 3.58 31.18 -14.68
N GLY A 110 4.73 30.69 -15.11
CA GLY A 110 4.82 29.87 -16.33
C GLY A 110 4.11 28.52 -16.14
N LYS A 111 3.69 27.88 -17.25
CA LYS A 111 2.96 26.59 -17.25
C LYS A 111 3.64 25.55 -16.33
N SER A 112 4.97 25.38 -16.45
CA SER A 112 5.75 24.43 -15.63
C SER A 112 5.64 24.70 -14.11
N MET A 113 5.72 25.96 -13.69
CA MET A 113 5.62 26.30 -12.26
C MET A 113 4.20 26.14 -11.73
N ARG A 114 3.19 26.36 -12.57
CA ARG A 114 1.80 26.10 -12.22
C ARG A 114 1.55 24.61 -12.00
N THR A 115 2.03 23.75 -12.90
CA THR A 115 1.98 22.28 -12.75
C THR A 115 2.60 21.85 -11.41
N ILE A 116 3.75 22.43 -11.04
CA ILE A 116 4.40 22.15 -9.75
C ILE A 116 3.56 22.64 -8.56
N ALA A 117 2.97 23.83 -8.63
CA ALA A 117 2.10 24.36 -7.59
C ALA A 117 0.84 23.49 -7.39
N GLN A 118 0.23 23.05 -8.48
CA GLN A 118 -0.93 22.14 -8.48
C GLN A 118 -0.56 20.81 -7.80
N ALA A 119 0.57 20.20 -8.16
CA ALA A 119 1.05 18.97 -7.53
C ALA A 119 1.28 19.14 -6.02
N ARG A 120 1.94 20.23 -5.60
CA ARG A 120 2.16 20.55 -4.18
C ARG A 120 0.85 20.68 -3.41
N LEU A 121 -0.15 21.33 -4.01
CA LEU A 121 -1.46 21.48 -3.37
C LEU A 121 -2.17 20.12 -3.20
N MET A 122 -2.13 19.27 -4.23
CA MET A 122 -2.69 17.91 -4.17
C MET A 122 -1.99 17.02 -3.13
N GLU A 123 -0.68 17.15 -2.93
CA GLU A 123 0.04 16.41 -1.88
C GLU A 123 -0.27 16.88 -0.45
N TRP A 124 -0.68 18.14 -0.30
CA TRP A 124 -0.92 18.78 1.00
C TRP A 124 -2.36 18.62 1.48
N LEU A 125 -3.34 18.75 0.58
CA LEU A 125 -4.76 18.72 0.92
C LEU A 125 -5.22 17.46 1.66
N PRO A 126 -4.84 16.22 1.27
CA PRO A 126 -5.26 15.01 1.98
C PRO A 126 -4.81 15.03 3.44
N LYS A 127 -3.61 15.54 3.72
CA LYS A 127 -3.07 15.66 5.08
C LYS A 127 -3.81 16.69 5.93
N VAL A 128 -4.36 17.74 5.31
CA VAL A 128 -5.18 18.72 6.01
C VAL A 128 -6.60 18.21 6.22
N ALA A 129 -7.12 17.47 5.24
CA ALA A 129 -8.44 16.84 5.31
C ALA A 129 -8.54 15.82 6.47
N THR A 130 -7.42 15.19 6.87
CA THR A 130 -7.39 14.32 8.06
C THR A 130 -7.51 15.08 9.37
N MET A 131 -7.06 16.34 9.41
CA MET A 131 -7.15 17.19 10.60
C MET A 131 -8.51 17.86 10.68
N ASP A 132 -8.99 18.41 9.56
CA ASP A 132 -10.30 19.05 9.46
C ASP A 132 -10.85 18.96 8.03
N TRP A 133 -11.76 18.01 7.81
CA TRP A 133 -12.46 17.86 6.53
C TRP A 133 -13.26 19.10 6.16
N ASN A 134 -13.90 19.75 7.13
CA ASN A 134 -14.80 20.87 6.86
C ASN A 134 -14.02 22.09 6.37
N ALA A 135 -12.81 22.32 6.90
CA ALA A 135 -11.95 23.42 6.48
C ALA A 135 -11.60 23.37 4.99
N VAL A 136 -11.45 22.18 4.40
CA VAL A 136 -11.07 22.06 2.97
C VAL A 136 -12.28 21.93 2.03
N SER A 137 -13.41 21.42 2.52
CA SER A 137 -14.59 21.09 1.71
C SER A 137 -15.71 22.14 1.72
N HIS A 138 -15.70 23.07 2.68
CA HIS A 138 -16.69 24.14 2.74
C HIS A 138 -16.24 25.36 1.95
N THR A 139 -17.23 26.08 1.41
CA THR A 139 -17.04 27.41 0.86
C THR A 139 -16.73 28.40 1.99
N HIS A 140 -15.62 29.12 1.87
CA HIS A 140 -15.22 30.17 2.82
C HIS A 140 -15.48 31.57 2.26
N HIS A 141 -15.24 31.73 0.95
CA HIS A 141 -15.32 33.01 0.26
C HIS A 141 -15.97 32.82 -1.11
N GLU A 142 -17.30 32.94 -1.15
CA GLU A 142 -18.10 32.76 -2.38
C GLU A 142 -17.62 33.64 -3.55
N ASP A 143 -17.18 34.86 -3.26
CA ASP A 143 -16.69 35.80 -4.28
C ASP A 143 -15.37 35.35 -4.92
N VAL A 144 -14.48 34.75 -4.13
CA VAL A 144 -13.24 34.17 -4.60
C VAL A 144 -13.52 32.89 -5.37
N GLU A 145 -14.30 31.98 -4.81
CA GLU A 145 -14.59 30.69 -5.44
C GLU A 145 -15.36 30.85 -6.76
N ALA A 146 -16.29 31.81 -6.84
CA ALA A 146 -17.02 32.12 -8.07
C ALA A 146 -16.11 32.62 -9.21
N GLU A 147 -15.01 33.32 -8.91
CA GLU A 147 -14.01 33.74 -9.91
C GLU A 147 -13.40 32.52 -10.63
N PHE A 148 -13.26 31.40 -9.92
CA PHE A 148 -12.69 30.14 -10.43
C PHE A 148 -13.77 29.10 -10.78
N LYS A 149 -15.06 29.48 -10.73
CA LYS A 149 -16.23 28.61 -11.01
C LYS A 149 -16.37 27.42 -10.04
N VAL A 150 -15.94 27.60 -8.81
CA VAL A 150 -15.93 26.58 -7.74
C VAL A 150 -17.11 26.81 -6.80
N LYS A 151 -17.65 25.73 -6.20
CA LYS A 151 -18.76 25.81 -5.23
C LYS A 151 -18.57 24.98 -3.96
N GLY A 152 -17.49 24.20 -3.85
CA GLY A 152 -17.22 23.33 -2.72
C GLY A 152 -15.87 23.59 -2.05
N GLY A 153 -15.44 24.87 -2.01
CA GLY A 153 -14.19 25.24 -1.37
C GLY A 153 -12.93 24.76 -2.11
N LEU A 154 -11.83 24.64 -1.36
CA LEU A 154 -10.50 24.40 -1.94
C LEU A 154 -10.34 22.97 -2.45
N LEU A 155 -10.99 22.01 -1.79
CA LEU A 155 -11.00 20.61 -2.20
C LEU A 155 -11.71 20.44 -3.56
N ASP A 156 -12.87 21.08 -3.74
CA ASP A 156 -13.64 21.07 -4.98
C ASP A 156 -12.86 21.66 -6.15
N PHE A 157 -12.17 22.77 -5.89
CA PHE A 157 -11.23 23.35 -6.84
C PHE A 157 -10.15 22.34 -7.26
N ALA A 158 -9.41 21.78 -6.30
CA ALA A 158 -8.31 20.86 -6.59
C ALA A 158 -8.78 19.58 -7.28
N ALA A 159 -9.92 19.03 -6.87
CA ALA A 159 -10.44 17.75 -7.34
C ALA A 159 -11.09 17.83 -8.73
N LEU A 160 -11.73 18.96 -9.09
CA LEU A 160 -12.59 19.05 -10.27
C LEU A 160 -12.20 20.16 -11.27
N HIS A 161 -11.58 21.25 -10.82
CA HIS A 161 -11.46 22.47 -11.62
C HIS A 161 -10.02 22.94 -11.86
N MET A 162 -9.07 22.45 -11.06
CA MET A 162 -7.68 22.88 -11.09
C MET A 162 -6.89 22.33 -12.29
N VAL A 163 -7.20 21.10 -12.72
CA VAL A 163 -6.44 20.38 -13.75
C VAL A 163 -7.24 20.31 -15.05
N ASP A 164 -6.60 20.65 -16.17
CA ASP A 164 -7.14 20.37 -17.50
C ASP A 164 -6.86 18.92 -17.89
N THR A 165 -7.83 18.05 -17.70
CA THR A 165 -7.68 16.62 -18.00
C THR A 165 -7.58 16.32 -19.49
N SER A 166 -7.83 17.30 -20.38
CA SER A 166 -7.81 17.10 -21.83
C SER A 166 -6.47 17.48 -22.48
N ASP A 167 -5.76 18.48 -21.95
CA ASP A 167 -4.45 18.93 -22.48
C ASP A 167 -3.26 18.39 -21.68
N ASP A 168 -3.43 18.08 -20.39
CA ASP A 168 -2.33 17.68 -19.50
C ASP A 168 -2.56 16.30 -18.86
N ILE A 169 -2.23 15.25 -19.62
CA ILE A 169 -2.37 13.85 -19.18
C ILE A 169 -1.51 13.52 -17.96
N LEU A 170 -0.36 14.19 -17.79
CA LEU A 170 0.52 13.96 -16.63
C LEU A 170 -0.11 14.54 -15.36
N MET A 171 -0.71 15.72 -15.45
CA MET A 171 -1.49 16.27 -14.34
C MET A 171 -2.77 15.50 -14.09
N TYR A 172 -3.42 14.95 -15.12
CA TYR A 172 -4.56 14.06 -14.91
C TYR A 172 -4.15 12.79 -14.16
N ARG A 173 -2.98 12.22 -14.46
CA ARG A 173 -2.40 11.14 -13.65
C ARG A 173 -2.23 11.56 -12.19
N CYS A 174 -1.61 12.72 -11.92
CA CYS A 174 -1.45 13.22 -10.55
C CYS A 174 -2.80 13.43 -9.84
N LEU A 175 -3.85 13.82 -10.58
CA LEU A 175 -5.20 13.97 -10.06
C LEU A 175 -5.83 12.63 -9.65
N VAL A 176 -5.58 11.56 -10.42
CA VAL A 176 -6.05 10.20 -10.05
C VAL A 176 -5.29 9.67 -8.82
N ASP A 177 -3.97 9.91 -8.76
CA ASP A 177 -3.17 9.58 -7.57
C ASP A 177 -3.68 10.35 -6.34
N PHE A 178 -4.00 11.64 -6.49
CA PHE A 178 -4.62 12.47 -5.46
C PHE A 178 -5.94 11.90 -4.92
N TYR A 179 -6.79 11.32 -5.77
CA TYR A 179 -8.02 10.67 -5.29
C TYR A 179 -7.72 9.44 -4.42
N SER A 180 -6.66 8.70 -4.72
CA SER A 180 -6.20 7.56 -3.91
C SER A 180 -5.67 8.04 -2.56
N ASP A 181 -4.85 9.09 -2.56
CA ASP A 181 -4.32 9.71 -1.34
C ASP A 181 -5.44 10.26 -0.46
N LEU A 182 -6.46 10.88 -1.05
CA LEU A 182 -7.63 11.38 -0.32
C LEU A 182 -8.42 10.23 0.33
N LEU A 183 -8.61 9.10 -0.37
CA LEU A 183 -9.28 7.93 0.19
C LEU A 183 -8.51 7.29 1.34
N ASP A 184 -7.18 7.22 1.23
CA ASP A 184 -6.34 6.66 2.29
C ASP A 184 -6.26 7.58 3.51
N ALA A 185 -6.12 8.89 3.27
CA ALA A 185 -6.07 9.90 4.32
C ALA A 185 -7.37 9.96 5.14
N THR A 186 -8.51 9.76 4.49
CA THR A 186 -9.83 9.88 5.14
C THR A 186 -10.42 8.54 5.60
N LYS A 187 -9.65 7.45 5.57
CA LYS A 187 -10.16 6.14 5.99
C LYS A 187 -10.67 6.15 7.44
N PRO A 188 -11.76 5.43 7.77
CA PRO A 188 -12.26 5.37 9.14
C PRO A 188 -11.19 4.80 10.08
N THR A 189 -10.76 5.60 11.07
CA THR A 189 -9.74 5.20 12.05
C THR A 189 -10.29 4.20 13.06
N ILE A 190 -11.58 4.31 13.39
CA ILE A 190 -12.28 3.43 14.32
C ILE A 190 -13.36 2.63 13.60
N ARG A 191 -13.18 1.32 13.50
CA ARG A 191 -14.20 0.38 13.02
C ARG A 191 -15.11 -0.01 14.19
N LEU A 192 -15.99 0.90 14.61
CA LEU A 192 -17.03 0.53 15.58
C LEU A 192 -18.08 -0.35 14.88
N PRO A 193 -18.47 -1.50 15.46
CA PRO A 193 -19.54 -2.33 14.91
C PRO A 193 -20.84 -1.51 14.78
N GLY A 194 -21.34 -1.35 13.54
CA GLY A 194 -22.60 -0.66 13.27
C GLY A 194 -22.53 0.87 13.09
N SER A 195 -21.34 1.49 13.12
CA SER A 195 -21.18 2.90 12.71
C SER A 195 -21.19 3.02 11.18
N ALA A 196 -21.75 4.12 10.66
CA ALA A 196 -21.81 4.38 9.22
C ALA A 196 -20.39 4.38 8.62
N THR A 197 -20.10 3.36 7.82
CA THR A 197 -18.78 2.99 7.28
C THR A 197 -18.24 3.94 6.21
N GLU A 198 -18.86 5.10 6.03
CA GLU A 198 -18.59 5.99 4.91
C GLU A 198 -17.76 7.18 5.37
N SER A 199 -16.49 7.19 4.98
CA SER A 199 -15.64 8.36 5.19
C SER A 199 -16.14 9.55 4.38
N HIS A 200 -15.82 10.76 4.87
CA HIS A 200 -16.10 11.99 4.14
C HIS A 200 -15.48 12.01 2.74
N GLY A 201 -14.26 11.49 2.59
CA GLY A 201 -13.57 11.40 1.30
C GLY A 201 -14.29 10.50 0.30
N LEU A 202 -14.68 9.29 0.71
CA LEU A 202 -15.42 8.38 -0.17
C LEU A 202 -16.76 9.00 -0.59
N ARG A 203 -17.52 9.54 0.37
CA ARG A 203 -18.81 10.19 0.08
C ARG A 203 -18.68 11.33 -0.91
N TYR A 204 -17.64 12.15 -0.75
CA TYR A 204 -17.36 13.25 -1.66
C TYR A 204 -17.05 12.74 -3.08
N LEU A 205 -16.15 11.77 -3.22
CA LEU A 205 -15.79 11.23 -4.53
C LEU A 205 -16.95 10.54 -5.24
N VAL A 206 -17.84 9.88 -4.49
CA VAL A 206 -19.08 9.30 -5.03
C VAL A 206 -20.06 10.39 -5.44
N ALA A 207 -20.31 11.38 -4.59
CA ALA A 207 -21.25 12.48 -4.86
C ALA A 207 -20.87 13.30 -6.10
N GLN A 208 -19.57 13.48 -6.34
CA GLN A 208 -19.05 14.20 -7.51
C GLN A 208 -18.90 13.32 -8.77
N GLY A 209 -19.29 12.04 -8.72
CA GLY A 209 -19.16 11.09 -9.84
C GLY A 209 -17.71 10.72 -10.19
N VAL A 210 -16.74 11.14 -9.38
CA VAL A 210 -15.29 10.88 -9.59
C VAL A 210 -14.97 9.41 -9.33
N HIS A 211 -15.63 8.79 -8.35
CA HIS A 211 -15.47 7.37 -8.03
C HIS A 211 -15.79 6.49 -9.23
N GLU A 212 -16.97 6.68 -9.82
CA GLU A 212 -17.42 5.92 -11.01
C GLU A 212 -16.54 6.19 -12.22
N LYS A 213 -16.16 7.46 -12.45
CA LYS A 213 -15.26 7.85 -13.54
C LYS A 213 -13.90 7.14 -13.42
N THR A 214 -13.26 7.20 -12.25
CA THR A 214 -11.95 6.58 -12.01
C THR A 214 -12.03 5.05 -12.09
N ALA A 215 -13.08 4.44 -11.53
CA ALA A 215 -13.34 3.01 -11.67
C ALA A 215 -13.53 2.60 -13.14
N GLY A 216 -14.26 3.41 -13.91
CA GLY A 216 -14.48 3.20 -15.34
C GLY A 216 -13.21 3.19 -16.17
N ILE A 217 -12.17 3.95 -15.78
CA ILE A 217 -10.85 3.94 -16.43
C ILE A 217 -10.17 2.59 -16.24
N TYR A 218 -10.15 2.06 -15.01
CA TYR A 218 -9.56 0.75 -14.71
C TYR A 218 -10.34 -0.39 -15.37
N LEU A 219 -11.68 -0.37 -15.24
CA LEU A 219 -12.58 -1.38 -15.78
C LEU A 219 -12.76 -1.28 -17.31
N GLN A 220 -12.25 -0.22 -17.94
CA GLN A 220 -12.37 0.05 -19.38
C GLN A 220 -13.84 0.05 -19.86
N LEU A 221 -14.74 0.63 -19.07
CA LEU A 221 -16.19 0.60 -19.33
C LEU A 221 -16.58 1.43 -20.57
N PRO A 222 -17.63 1.02 -21.33
CA PRO A 222 -18.14 1.78 -22.47
C PRO A 222 -18.69 3.15 -22.01
N GLY A 223 -17.91 4.21 -22.23
CA GLY A 223 -18.25 5.58 -21.79
C GLY A 223 -17.09 6.28 -21.08
N ALA A 224 -16.20 5.51 -20.45
CA ALA A 224 -14.91 5.97 -19.94
C ALA A 224 -13.81 5.84 -21.03
N ARG A 225 -14.18 6.09 -22.30
CA ARG A 225 -13.27 5.93 -23.45
C ARG A 225 -12.18 6.99 -23.41
N VAL A 226 -11.13 6.62 -22.72
CA VAL A 226 -9.83 7.25 -22.71
C VAL A 226 -9.09 6.79 -23.97
N ASP A 227 -8.39 7.68 -24.68
CA ASP A 227 -7.56 7.31 -25.84
C ASP A 227 -6.60 6.17 -25.44
N PRO A 228 -6.31 5.16 -26.30
CA PRO A 228 -5.28 4.17 -26.03
C PRO A 228 -4.00 4.72 -25.38
N LEU A 229 -3.53 5.91 -25.79
CA LEU A 229 -2.36 6.56 -25.20
C LEU A 229 -2.62 7.00 -23.76
N GLU A 230 -3.72 7.69 -23.51
CA GLU A 230 -4.10 8.15 -22.17
C GLU A 230 -4.34 6.95 -21.23
N SER A 231 -4.89 5.85 -21.74
CA SER A 231 -5.11 4.63 -20.97
C SER A 231 -3.80 4.06 -20.45
N MET A 232 -2.70 4.18 -21.20
CA MET A 232 -1.38 3.72 -20.73
C MET A 232 -0.89 4.52 -19.51
N PHE A 233 -1.24 5.80 -19.40
CA PHE A 233 -0.82 6.64 -18.28
C PHE A 233 -1.76 6.56 -17.08
N LEU A 234 -3.06 6.36 -17.32
CA LEU A 234 -4.09 6.39 -16.27
C LEU A 234 -4.43 5.02 -15.69
N TYR A 235 -4.15 3.92 -16.41
CA TYR A 235 -4.50 2.58 -15.95
C TYR A 235 -3.85 2.22 -14.61
N GLY A 236 -2.55 2.48 -14.46
CA GLY A 236 -1.82 2.21 -13.21
C GLY A 236 -2.38 2.99 -12.01
N PRO A 237 -2.50 4.33 -12.10
CA PRO A 237 -3.15 5.16 -11.08
C PRO A 237 -4.60 4.72 -10.76
N ALA A 238 -5.40 4.42 -11.77
CA ALA A 238 -6.79 3.96 -11.56
C ALA A 238 -6.84 2.59 -10.87
N ALA A 239 -5.93 1.67 -11.20
CA ALA A 239 -5.78 0.41 -10.50
C ALA A 239 -5.36 0.63 -9.02
N ASN A 240 -4.44 1.56 -8.76
CA ASN A 240 -4.07 1.92 -7.39
C ASN A 240 -5.27 2.48 -6.61
N TYR A 241 -6.07 3.36 -7.23
CA TYR A 241 -7.30 3.87 -6.64
C TYR A 241 -8.27 2.75 -6.24
N ILE A 242 -8.50 1.76 -7.12
CA ILE A 242 -9.35 0.60 -6.81
C ILE A 242 -8.75 -0.26 -5.71
N ALA A 243 -7.44 -0.47 -5.69
CA ALA A 243 -6.76 -1.21 -4.64
C ALA A 243 -6.92 -0.53 -3.27
N THR A 244 -6.66 0.78 -3.19
CA THR A 244 -6.87 1.59 -1.98
C THR A 244 -8.33 1.59 -1.54
N TYR A 245 -9.26 1.74 -2.48
CA TYR A 245 -10.69 1.70 -2.20
C TYR A 245 -11.13 0.36 -1.62
N ALA A 246 -10.77 -0.76 -2.26
CA ALA A 246 -11.17 -2.10 -1.84
C ALA A 246 -10.58 -2.48 -0.47
N SER A 247 -9.33 -2.07 -0.19
CA SER A 247 -8.64 -2.34 1.08
C SER A 247 -9.18 -1.49 2.24
N ASN A 248 -9.44 -0.20 2.00
CA ASN A 248 -9.90 0.71 3.05
C ASN A 248 -11.41 0.62 3.30
N TYR A 249 -12.22 0.29 2.28
CA TYR A 249 -13.69 0.27 2.33
C TYR A 249 -14.29 -1.08 1.87
N PRO A 250 -13.93 -2.21 2.53
CA PRO A 250 -14.32 -3.55 2.09
C PRO A 250 -15.84 -3.77 2.04
N GLU A 251 -16.60 -3.24 3.00
CA GLU A 251 -18.06 -3.41 3.04
C GLU A 251 -18.77 -2.65 1.90
N HIS A 252 -18.33 -1.41 1.62
CA HIS A 252 -18.86 -0.64 0.49
C HIS A 252 -18.48 -1.32 -0.84
N PHE A 253 -17.27 -1.87 -0.94
CA PHE A 253 -16.84 -2.64 -2.11
C PHE A 253 -17.71 -3.89 -2.31
N LEU A 254 -17.87 -4.71 -1.27
CA LEU A 254 -18.63 -5.97 -1.32
C LEU A 254 -20.13 -5.79 -1.57
N SER A 255 -20.74 -4.68 -1.13
CA SER A 255 -22.15 -4.38 -1.37
C SER A 255 -22.45 -3.81 -2.77
N SER A 256 -21.42 -3.42 -3.52
CA SER A 256 -21.54 -2.85 -4.86
C SER A 256 -21.43 -3.90 -5.97
N GLN A 257 -21.51 -3.47 -7.24
CA GLN A 257 -21.24 -4.32 -8.42
C GLN A 257 -19.73 -4.52 -8.69
N MET A 258 -18.87 -3.78 -7.99
CA MET A 258 -17.42 -3.77 -8.20
C MET A 258 -16.75 -5.15 -8.06
N PRO A 259 -17.10 -6.03 -7.09
CA PRO A 259 -16.43 -7.32 -6.95
C PRO A 259 -16.54 -8.17 -8.20
N GLN A 260 -17.71 -8.17 -8.84
CA GLN A 260 -17.94 -8.92 -10.07
C GLN A 260 -17.21 -8.28 -11.26
N GLN A 261 -17.33 -6.96 -11.43
CA GLN A 261 -16.68 -6.23 -12.54
C GLN A 261 -15.15 -6.35 -12.49
N VAL A 262 -14.56 -6.17 -11.30
CA VAL A 262 -13.11 -6.32 -11.08
C VAL A 262 -12.68 -7.76 -11.32
N SER A 263 -13.45 -8.74 -10.85
CA SER A 263 -13.15 -10.16 -11.08
C SER A 263 -13.22 -10.55 -12.56
N ASP A 264 -14.21 -10.05 -13.31
CA ASP A 264 -14.30 -10.28 -14.76
C ASP A 264 -13.10 -9.66 -15.49
N ARG A 265 -12.76 -8.40 -15.16
CA ARG A 265 -11.59 -7.73 -15.71
C ARG A 265 -10.28 -8.48 -15.45
N MET A 266 -10.06 -8.93 -14.21
CA MET A 266 -8.88 -9.70 -13.84
C MET A 266 -8.79 -11.03 -14.59
N ARG A 267 -9.91 -11.73 -14.77
CA ARG A 267 -9.93 -12.97 -15.56
C ARG A 267 -9.52 -12.74 -17.00
N GLU A 268 -9.94 -11.63 -17.60
CA GLU A 268 -9.50 -11.26 -18.95
C GLU A 268 -8.01 -10.90 -18.98
N ALA A 269 -7.52 -10.17 -17.97
CA ALA A 269 -6.11 -9.77 -17.87
C ALA A 269 -5.17 -10.96 -17.59
N PHE A 270 -5.65 -11.98 -16.88
CA PHE A 270 -4.87 -13.16 -16.49
C PHE A 270 -4.97 -14.33 -17.47
N ASP A 271 -5.81 -14.23 -18.51
CA ASP A 271 -5.89 -15.20 -19.61
C ASP A 271 -4.67 -15.08 -20.55
N LEU A 272 -3.50 -15.37 -20.00
CA LEU A 272 -2.20 -15.31 -20.64
C LEU A 272 -1.62 -16.72 -20.77
N SER A 273 -0.94 -16.97 -21.89
CA SER A 273 -0.23 -18.24 -22.08
C SER A 273 0.98 -18.34 -21.13
N PRO A 274 1.42 -19.56 -20.77
CA PRO A 274 2.58 -19.77 -19.89
C PRO A 274 3.85 -19.01 -20.34
N GLY A 275 4.10 -18.93 -21.66
CA GLY A 275 5.23 -18.18 -22.20
C GLY A 275 5.12 -16.67 -22.00
N LYS A 276 3.90 -16.12 -22.01
CA LYS A 276 3.67 -14.69 -21.71
C LYS A 276 3.94 -14.41 -20.24
N TRP A 277 3.44 -15.25 -19.33
CA TRP A 277 3.70 -15.09 -17.90
C TRP A 277 5.19 -15.07 -17.53
N ALA A 278 6.00 -15.88 -18.21
CA ALA A 278 7.43 -16.00 -17.94
C ALA A 278 8.32 -14.93 -18.61
N HIS A 279 7.87 -14.31 -19.71
CA HIS A 279 8.73 -13.48 -20.57
C HIS A 279 8.18 -12.10 -20.91
N GLN A 280 6.89 -11.85 -20.74
CA GLN A 280 6.29 -10.52 -20.95
C GLN A 280 6.19 -9.75 -19.64
N GLU A 281 5.97 -8.44 -19.75
CA GLU A 281 5.62 -7.63 -18.59
C GLU A 281 4.35 -8.19 -17.97
N SER A 282 4.40 -8.44 -16.66
CA SER A 282 3.27 -8.98 -15.92
C SER A 282 2.13 -7.94 -15.88
N PRO A 283 0.87 -8.36 -15.74
CA PRO A 283 -0.24 -7.46 -15.42
C PRO A 283 -0.14 -7.00 -13.95
N LYS A 284 0.96 -6.32 -13.59
CA LYS A 284 1.33 -5.92 -12.23
C LYS A 284 0.28 -5.07 -11.53
N HIS A 285 -0.44 -4.24 -12.29
CA HIS A 285 -1.50 -3.39 -11.76
C HIS A 285 -2.73 -4.23 -11.34
N ASP A 286 -3.14 -5.20 -12.15
CA ASP A 286 -4.21 -6.13 -11.81
C ASP A 286 -3.84 -7.06 -10.66
N LEU A 287 -2.57 -7.51 -10.63
CA LEU A 287 -2.02 -8.30 -9.53
C LEU A 287 -2.03 -7.50 -8.20
N HIS A 288 -1.67 -6.22 -8.24
CA HIS A 288 -1.74 -5.33 -7.08
C HIS A 288 -3.18 -5.14 -6.58
N VAL A 289 -4.14 -4.96 -7.50
CA VAL A 289 -5.55 -4.90 -7.12
C VAL A 289 -5.98 -6.22 -6.48
N LEU A 290 -5.63 -7.36 -7.08
CA LEU A 290 -5.97 -8.70 -6.57
C LEU A 290 -5.47 -8.91 -5.12
N ALA A 291 -4.23 -8.51 -4.83
CA ALA A 291 -3.65 -8.58 -3.49
C ALA A 291 -4.38 -7.71 -2.44
N SER A 292 -5.02 -6.63 -2.91
CA SER A 292 -5.69 -5.63 -2.08
C SER A 292 -7.20 -5.89 -1.91
N LEU A 293 -7.76 -6.85 -2.65
CA LEU A 293 -9.18 -7.17 -2.55
C LEU A 293 -9.52 -7.86 -1.21
N PRO A 294 -10.70 -7.59 -0.63
CA PRO A 294 -11.20 -8.35 0.51
C PRO A 294 -11.27 -9.84 0.15
N ARG A 295 -10.72 -10.73 0.99
CA ARG A 295 -10.59 -12.16 0.66
C ARG A 295 -11.96 -12.80 0.37
N LYS A 296 -13.01 -12.36 1.03
CA LYS A 296 -14.42 -12.70 0.75
C LYS A 296 -14.81 -12.55 -0.72
N SER A 297 -14.33 -11.50 -1.40
CA SER A 297 -14.64 -11.25 -2.82
C SER A 297 -13.96 -12.24 -3.76
N LEU A 298 -12.86 -12.85 -3.32
CA LEU A 298 -12.10 -13.83 -4.10
C LEU A 298 -12.63 -15.25 -3.90
N LEU A 299 -13.43 -15.51 -2.87
CA LEU A 299 -14.05 -16.81 -2.68
C LEU A 299 -15.16 -17.01 -3.72
N ALA A 300 -15.22 -18.21 -4.30
CA ALA A 300 -16.31 -18.55 -5.20
C ALA A 300 -17.62 -18.51 -4.41
N SER A 301 -18.58 -17.69 -4.85
CA SER A 301 -19.93 -17.70 -4.28
C SER A 301 -20.49 -19.12 -4.39
N SER A 302 -20.97 -19.66 -3.27
CA SER A 302 -21.62 -20.99 -3.21
C SER A 302 -22.88 -20.98 -4.09
N GLY A 303 -22.72 -21.29 -5.39
CA GLY A 303 -23.82 -21.19 -6.35
C GLY A 303 -23.43 -21.16 -7.83
N GLY A 304 -22.43 -21.95 -8.26
CA GLY A 304 -22.11 -22.08 -9.70
C GLY A 304 -21.48 -20.83 -10.34
N GLY A 305 -20.94 -19.92 -9.52
CA GLY A 305 -20.20 -18.75 -9.99
C GLY A 305 -18.90 -19.14 -10.72
N ARG A 306 -18.44 -18.26 -11.61
CA ARG A 306 -17.14 -18.40 -12.29
C ARG A 306 -16.02 -18.57 -11.26
N PRO A 307 -14.96 -19.36 -11.57
CA PRO A 307 -13.85 -19.56 -10.66
C PRO A 307 -13.17 -18.24 -10.29
N SER A 308 -12.58 -18.23 -9.10
CA SER A 308 -11.80 -17.09 -8.60
C SER A 308 -10.67 -16.74 -9.55
N PRO A 309 -10.42 -15.45 -9.85
CA PRO A 309 -9.27 -15.04 -10.68
C PRO A 309 -7.93 -15.50 -10.07
N LEU A 310 -7.86 -15.70 -8.75
CA LEU A 310 -6.68 -16.24 -8.06
C LEU A 310 -6.24 -17.60 -8.61
N LEU A 311 -7.18 -18.44 -9.06
CA LEU A 311 -6.89 -19.78 -9.57
C LEU A 311 -6.23 -19.78 -10.96
N GLN A 312 -6.24 -18.65 -11.67
CA GLN A 312 -5.57 -18.52 -12.98
C GLN A 312 -4.08 -18.17 -12.84
N LEU A 313 -3.63 -17.79 -11.65
CA LEU A 313 -2.24 -17.46 -11.41
C LEU A 313 -1.36 -18.71 -11.52
N PRO A 314 -0.30 -18.71 -12.36
CA PRO A 314 0.53 -19.89 -12.54
C PRO A 314 1.56 -20.05 -11.40
N SER A 315 1.76 -21.29 -10.94
CA SER A 315 2.86 -21.64 -10.03
C SER A 315 4.17 -21.94 -10.78
N ARG A 316 4.10 -22.58 -11.95
CA ARG A 316 5.28 -23.07 -12.70
C ARG A 316 5.88 -22.03 -13.63
N ALA A 317 5.13 -21.61 -14.66
CA ALA A 317 5.55 -20.55 -15.59
C ALA A 317 5.16 -19.20 -15.00
N THR A 318 5.85 -18.80 -13.94
CA THR A 318 5.47 -17.66 -13.09
C THR A 318 6.53 -16.56 -13.11
N ASN A 319 6.24 -15.47 -12.42
CA ASN A 319 7.14 -14.32 -12.24
C ASN A 319 7.07 -13.79 -10.80
N PRO A 320 7.98 -12.89 -10.38
CA PRO A 320 8.02 -12.37 -9.02
C PRO A 320 6.72 -11.70 -8.57
N ASP A 321 6.03 -10.99 -9.47
CA ASP A 321 4.79 -10.28 -9.14
C ASP A 321 3.66 -11.24 -8.77
N VAL A 322 3.52 -12.33 -9.51
CA VAL A 322 2.55 -13.40 -9.20
C VAL A 322 2.85 -14.02 -7.85
N LEU A 323 4.11 -14.36 -7.58
CA LEU A 323 4.50 -14.96 -6.30
C LEU A 323 4.25 -14.02 -5.13
N ASN A 324 4.60 -12.73 -5.25
CA ASN A 324 4.33 -11.74 -4.20
C ASN A 324 2.83 -11.51 -3.99
N THR A 325 2.03 -11.59 -5.06
CA THR A 325 0.57 -11.51 -4.97
C THR A 325 -0.01 -12.70 -4.21
N LEU A 326 0.43 -13.92 -4.54
CA LEU A 326 0.05 -15.14 -3.81
C LEU A 326 0.48 -15.05 -2.34
N ALA A 327 1.68 -14.56 -2.07
CA ALA A 327 2.20 -14.35 -0.71
C ALA A 327 1.28 -13.42 0.10
N ALA A 328 0.91 -12.24 -0.45
CA ALA A 328 0.03 -11.28 0.19
C ALA A 328 -1.40 -11.82 0.41
N VAL A 329 -1.95 -12.59 -0.53
CA VAL A 329 -3.27 -13.20 -0.38
C VAL A 329 -3.26 -14.30 0.68
N PHE A 330 -2.23 -15.15 0.69
CA PHE A 330 -2.12 -16.29 1.61
C PHE A 330 -1.72 -15.91 3.04
N HIS A 331 -0.95 -14.83 3.23
CA HIS A 331 -0.59 -14.35 4.57
C HIS A 331 -1.85 -13.98 5.40
N GLY A 332 -2.86 -13.42 4.73
CA GLY A 332 -4.05 -12.85 5.36
C GLY A 332 -3.87 -11.36 5.65
N PRO A 333 -4.71 -10.76 6.51
CA PRO A 333 -4.68 -9.34 6.77
C PRO A 333 -3.37 -8.89 7.42
N ASP A 334 -2.67 -7.96 6.78
CA ASP A 334 -1.53 -7.22 7.34
C ASP A 334 -2.01 -5.89 7.90
N ARG A 335 -1.98 -5.74 9.23
CA ARG A 335 -2.08 -4.43 9.85
C ARG A 335 -1.11 -4.31 11.02
N ASP A 336 -0.43 -3.17 11.04
CA ASP A 336 0.31 -2.66 12.19
C ASP A 336 -0.54 -2.82 13.45
N VAL A 337 -0.08 -3.67 14.36
CA VAL A 337 -0.62 -3.74 15.72
C VAL A 337 -0.21 -2.44 16.40
N ILE A 338 -1.03 -1.40 16.30
CA ILE A 338 -0.93 -0.26 17.21
C ILE A 338 -1.30 -0.83 18.58
N PHE A 339 -0.28 -1.20 19.36
CA PHE A 339 -0.46 -1.65 20.74
C PHE A 339 -1.08 -0.51 21.55
N ARG A 340 -2.37 -0.64 21.86
CA ARG A 340 -3.01 0.14 22.92
C ARG A 340 -2.63 -0.50 24.26
N PRO A 341 -1.99 0.24 25.19
CA PRO A 341 -1.78 -0.28 26.53
C PRO A 341 -3.14 -0.41 27.22
N GLY A 342 -3.63 -1.64 27.45
CA GLY A 342 -4.77 -1.92 28.32
C GLY A 342 -5.96 -2.68 27.71
N GLU A 343 -6.01 -2.92 26.40
CA GLU A 343 -7.06 -3.75 25.79
C GLU A 343 -6.56 -5.19 25.66
N SER A 344 -7.31 -6.15 26.23
CA SER A 344 -7.10 -7.57 25.95
C SER A 344 -7.24 -7.79 24.44
N ALA A 345 -6.33 -8.57 23.86
CA ALA A 345 -6.19 -8.81 22.42
C ALA A 345 -7.37 -9.61 21.81
N GLN A 346 -8.59 -9.10 21.92
CA GLN A 346 -9.71 -9.55 21.11
C GLN A 346 -9.58 -8.89 19.74
N GLN A 347 -9.07 -9.65 18.78
CA GLN A 347 -9.05 -9.22 17.38
C GLN A 347 -10.48 -8.93 16.90
N ASP A 348 -10.64 -7.81 16.21
CA ASP A 348 -11.87 -7.39 15.54
C ASP A 348 -12.49 -8.58 14.77
N PRO A 349 -13.78 -8.91 14.96
CA PRO A 349 -14.44 -10.01 14.25
C PRO A 349 -14.25 -9.94 12.72
N SER A 350 -14.17 -8.75 12.12
CA SER A 350 -13.92 -8.63 10.68
C SER A 350 -12.54 -9.16 10.29
N ILE A 351 -11.51 -8.93 11.12
CA ILE A 351 -10.14 -9.39 10.89
C ILE A 351 -10.07 -10.90 11.01
N ARG A 352 -10.74 -11.48 12.01
CA ARG A 352 -10.81 -12.94 12.19
C ARG A 352 -11.52 -13.62 11.03
N GLN A 353 -12.57 -12.99 10.49
CA GLN A 353 -13.26 -13.49 9.31
C GLN A 353 -12.34 -13.44 8.08
N GLU A 354 -11.68 -12.32 7.81
CA GLU A 354 -10.75 -12.20 6.67
C GLU A 354 -9.58 -13.21 6.77
N ALA A 355 -9.07 -13.44 7.99
CA ALA A 355 -8.05 -14.46 8.28
C ALA A 355 -8.51 -15.89 7.95
N ALA A 356 -9.77 -16.24 8.21
CA ALA A 356 -10.32 -17.54 7.84
C ALA A 356 -10.55 -17.66 6.33
N GLU A 357 -10.95 -16.56 5.66
CA GLU A 357 -11.10 -16.50 4.21
C GLU A 357 -9.75 -16.66 3.49
N ALA A 358 -8.68 -16.05 4.01
CA ALA A 358 -7.31 -16.26 3.50
C ALA A 358 -6.86 -17.72 3.58
N ARG A 359 -7.16 -18.39 4.71
CA ARG A 359 -6.91 -19.83 4.89
C ARG A 359 -7.67 -20.66 3.85
N ALA A 360 -8.95 -20.35 3.62
CA ALA A 360 -9.76 -21.05 2.63
C ALA A 360 -9.25 -20.84 1.19
N LEU A 361 -8.82 -19.63 0.85
CA LEU A 361 -8.21 -19.32 -0.45
C LEU A 361 -6.92 -20.10 -0.67
N TYR A 362 -6.03 -20.16 0.33
CA TYR A 362 -4.81 -20.95 0.26
C TYR A 362 -5.09 -22.42 -0.05
N PHE A 363 -5.98 -23.06 0.72
CA PHE A 363 -6.28 -24.47 0.50
C PHE A 363 -7.03 -24.72 -0.80
N THR A 364 -7.92 -23.82 -1.22
CA THR A 364 -8.62 -23.92 -2.52
C THR A 364 -7.63 -23.81 -3.69
N TYR A 365 -6.66 -22.90 -3.58
CA TYR A 365 -5.59 -22.78 -4.56
C TYR A 365 -4.70 -24.03 -4.60
N LEU A 366 -4.34 -24.57 -3.43
CA LEU A 366 -3.51 -25.77 -3.32
C LEU A 366 -4.20 -27.01 -3.89
N ALA A 367 -5.51 -27.16 -3.66
CA ALA A 367 -6.31 -28.24 -4.24
C ALA A 367 -6.36 -28.16 -5.76
N SER A 368 -6.33 -26.95 -6.33
CA SER A 368 -6.33 -26.73 -7.78
C SER A 368 -4.93 -26.84 -8.40
N ASN A 369 -3.87 -26.64 -7.61
CA ASN A 369 -2.48 -26.62 -8.06
C ASN A 369 -1.60 -27.59 -7.24
N PRO A 370 -1.68 -28.92 -7.47
CA PRO A 370 -0.94 -29.90 -6.67
C PRO A 370 0.60 -29.79 -6.75
N SER A 371 1.13 -29.22 -7.84
CA SER A 371 2.58 -29.00 -8.00
C SER A 371 3.09 -27.74 -7.30
N PHE A 372 2.22 -26.95 -6.65
CA PHE A 372 2.56 -25.64 -6.13
C PHE A 372 3.85 -25.63 -5.29
N TRP A 373 3.94 -26.46 -4.25
CA TRP A 373 5.12 -26.47 -3.37
C TRP A 373 6.39 -27.02 -4.05
N ARG A 374 6.25 -27.89 -5.04
CA ARG A 374 7.37 -28.33 -5.89
C ARG A 374 7.88 -27.16 -6.73
N ASP A 375 6.98 -26.41 -7.35
CA ASP A 375 7.32 -25.25 -8.18
C ASP A 375 7.97 -24.16 -7.31
N ILE A 376 7.41 -23.84 -6.14
CA ILE A 376 7.99 -22.87 -5.17
C ILE A 376 9.40 -23.28 -4.76
N ALA A 377 9.62 -24.54 -4.36
CA ALA A 377 10.96 -25.02 -4.00
C ALA A 377 11.94 -24.91 -5.18
N SER A 378 11.50 -25.25 -6.40
CA SER A 378 12.33 -25.13 -7.61
C SER A 378 12.72 -23.68 -7.91
N HIS A 379 11.77 -22.74 -7.80
CA HIS A 379 12.02 -21.31 -8.02
C HIS A 379 12.95 -20.73 -6.96
N ALA A 380 12.70 -21.06 -5.69
CA ALA A 380 13.51 -20.62 -4.55
C ALA A 380 14.95 -21.15 -4.59
N ASP A 381 15.19 -22.25 -5.31
CA ASP A 381 16.49 -22.90 -5.47
C ASP A 381 17.23 -22.45 -6.76
N THR A 382 16.61 -21.60 -7.59
CA THR A 382 17.18 -21.08 -8.84
C THR A 382 17.89 -19.75 -8.60
N VAL A 383 19.11 -19.80 -8.07
CA VAL A 383 19.92 -18.62 -7.69
C VAL A 383 20.18 -17.64 -8.83
N ALA A 384 20.20 -18.13 -10.08
CA ALA A 384 20.39 -17.29 -11.27
C ALA A 384 19.25 -16.28 -11.48
N LEU A 385 18.03 -16.58 -11.01
CA LEU A 385 16.86 -15.71 -11.14
C LEU A 385 16.52 -15.11 -9.76
N LYS A 386 17.32 -14.12 -9.34
CA LYS A 386 17.27 -13.56 -7.99
C LYS A 386 15.87 -13.17 -7.53
N ASP A 387 15.16 -12.35 -8.30
CA ASP A 387 13.88 -11.79 -7.85
C ASP A 387 12.77 -12.86 -7.84
N LEU A 388 12.87 -13.87 -8.71
CA LEU A 388 11.97 -15.02 -8.72
C LEU A 388 12.21 -15.90 -7.48
N ALA A 389 13.47 -16.16 -7.15
CA ALA A 389 13.85 -16.92 -5.95
C ALA A 389 13.40 -16.19 -4.67
N LEU A 390 13.60 -14.88 -4.59
CA LEU A 390 13.13 -14.06 -3.47
C LEU A 390 11.60 -14.05 -3.36
N GLY A 391 10.87 -13.94 -4.47
CA GLY A 391 9.40 -14.06 -4.48
C GLY A 391 8.92 -15.43 -3.98
N ALA A 392 9.59 -16.52 -4.37
CA ALA A 392 9.26 -17.87 -3.92
C ALA A 392 9.54 -18.07 -2.41
N ILE A 393 10.65 -17.53 -1.90
CA ILE A 393 10.95 -17.52 -0.46
C ILE A 393 9.93 -16.67 0.29
N ASN A 394 9.48 -15.55 -0.28
CA ASN A 394 8.47 -14.69 0.32
C ASN A 394 7.12 -15.41 0.46
N VAL A 395 6.69 -16.19 -0.55
CA VAL A 395 5.51 -17.06 -0.45
C VAL A 395 5.64 -18.03 0.72
N LEU A 396 6.80 -18.69 0.83
CA LEU A 396 7.05 -19.65 1.90
C LEU A 396 7.03 -18.97 3.28
N ALA A 397 7.69 -17.82 3.43
CA ALA A 397 7.68 -17.04 4.66
C ALA A 397 6.26 -16.56 5.02
N SER A 398 5.50 -16.08 4.04
CA SER A 398 4.13 -15.61 4.21
C SER A 398 3.18 -16.72 4.66
N VAL A 399 3.33 -17.94 4.15
CA VAL A 399 2.54 -19.07 4.67
C VAL A 399 2.96 -19.41 6.10
N ILE A 400 4.26 -19.42 6.42
CA ILE A 400 4.75 -19.70 7.78
C ILE A 400 4.17 -18.71 8.81
N THR A 401 4.21 -17.42 8.49
CA THR A 401 3.78 -16.34 9.39
C THR A 401 2.30 -16.02 9.30
N ALA A 402 1.55 -16.72 8.44
CA ALA A 402 0.16 -16.41 8.16
C ALA A 402 -0.72 -16.29 9.42
N ASN A 403 -1.59 -15.29 9.41
CA ASN A 403 -2.48 -14.92 10.50
C ASN A 403 -3.84 -15.62 10.38
N TRP A 404 -3.85 -16.92 10.09
CA TRP A 404 -5.08 -17.66 9.81
C TRP A 404 -5.99 -17.85 11.04
N SER A 405 -7.29 -17.97 10.78
CA SER A 405 -8.32 -18.29 11.77
C SER A 405 -9.09 -19.55 11.36
N THR A 406 -9.56 -20.32 12.35
CA THR A 406 -10.45 -21.47 12.19
C THR A 406 -11.92 -21.12 12.42
N GLU A 407 -12.20 -19.91 12.90
CA GLU A 407 -13.53 -19.44 13.30
C GLU A 407 -14.31 -18.91 12.08
N SER A 408 -14.74 -19.79 11.17
CA SER A 408 -15.59 -19.41 10.03
C SER A 408 -16.33 -20.60 9.42
N ASP A 409 -17.51 -20.33 8.85
CA ASP A 409 -18.32 -21.30 8.10
C ASP A 409 -17.85 -21.49 6.65
N VAL A 410 -16.70 -20.89 6.25
CA VAL A 410 -16.19 -21.02 4.88
C VAL A 410 -15.77 -22.47 4.62
N PRO A 411 -16.33 -23.14 3.60
CA PRO A 411 -16.04 -24.53 3.33
C PRO A 411 -14.59 -24.70 2.85
N LEU A 412 -13.88 -25.66 3.45
CA LEU A 412 -12.55 -26.05 3.03
C LEU A 412 -12.59 -27.27 2.10
N PRO A 413 -11.60 -27.42 1.20
CA PRO A 413 -11.50 -28.62 0.36
C PRO A 413 -11.32 -29.89 1.21
N SER A 414 -12.09 -30.94 0.90
CA SER A 414 -12.05 -32.22 1.64
C SER A 414 -10.98 -33.20 1.16
N GLY A 415 -10.31 -32.90 0.04
CA GLY A 415 -9.34 -33.80 -0.60
C GLY A 415 -7.89 -33.62 -0.14
N ILE A 416 -7.60 -32.64 0.73
CA ILE A 416 -6.26 -32.33 1.24
C ILE A 416 -6.32 -32.08 2.75
N ALA A 417 -5.18 -32.28 3.43
CA ALA A 417 -5.07 -31.90 4.83
C ALA A 417 -5.17 -30.38 4.98
N THR A 418 -5.98 -29.90 5.92
CA THR A 418 -6.21 -28.48 6.14
C THR A 418 -5.86 -28.05 7.57
N PRO A 419 -4.57 -28.02 7.96
CA PRO A 419 -4.16 -27.60 9.29
C PRO A 419 -4.67 -26.20 9.68
N GLU A 420 -4.71 -25.95 10.99
CA GLU A 420 -5.27 -24.71 11.56
C GLU A 420 -4.39 -23.48 11.30
N SER A 421 -3.08 -23.67 11.14
CA SER A 421 -2.09 -22.60 10.99
C SER A 421 -1.14 -22.89 9.82
N GLY A 422 -0.53 -21.83 9.29
CA GLY A 422 0.33 -21.95 8.12
C GLY A 422 1.66 -22.68 8.36
N HIS A 423 2.28 -22.53 9.54
CA HIS A 423 3.45 -23.32 9.92
C HIS A 423 3.11 -24.82 10.05
N LEU A 424 1.91 -25.18 10.53
CA LEU A 424 1.45 -26.58 10.51
C LEU A 424 1.12 -27.05 9.09
N ALA A 425 0.64 -26.17 8.22
CA ALA A 425 0.44 -26.49 6.81
C ALA A 425 1.75 -26.85 6.08
N LEU A 426 2.90 -26.29 6.49
CA LEU A 426 4.22 -26.73 5.99
C LEU A 426 4.61 -28.14 6.46
N LEU A 427 4.06 -28.59 7.58
CA LEU A 427 4.29 -29.93 8.13
C LEU A 427 3.29 -30.98 7.62
N ALA A 428 2.36 -30.60 6.76
CA ALA A 428 1.38 -31.50 6.14
C ALA A 428 1.66 -31.67 4.64
N PRO A 429 1.30 -32.82 4.04
CA PRO A 429 1.33 -32.97 2.58
C PRO A 429 0.38 -31.97 1.89
N PRO A 430 0.73 -31.43 0.72
CA PRO A 430 1.96 -31.69 -0.07
C PRO A 430 3.17 -30.80 0.31
N ALA A 431 3.04 -29.83 1.21
CA ALA A 431 4.12 -28.89 1.53
C ALA A 431 5.32 -29.58 2.17
N LEU A 432 5.07 -30.55 3.06
CA LEU A 432 6.09 -31.32 3.76
C LEU A 432 7.14 -31.94 2.84
N GLU A 433 6.74 -32.37 1.64
CA GLU A 433 7.61 -33.05 0.68
C GLU A 433 8.63 -32.13 -0.01
N TYR A 434 8.35 -30.82 -0.08
CA TYR A 434 9.16 -29.89 -0.88
C TYR A 434 9.66 -28.69 -0.07
N ALA A 435 8.81 -28.07 0.75
CA ALA A 435 9.14 -26.85 1.48
C ALA A 435 10.12 -27.09 2.63
N LEU A 436 9.89 -28.13 3.44
CA LEU A 436 10.77 -28.46 4.56
C LEU A 436 12.16 -28.93 4.09
N PRO A 437 12.29 -29.87 3.12
CA PRO A 437 13.59 -30.22 2.55
C PRO A 437 14.34 -29.02 1.97
N TYR A 438 13.64 -28.13 1.27
CA TYR A 438 14.25 -26.90 0.76
C TYR A 438 14.81 -26.05 1.91
N LEU A 439 14.02 -25.74 2.93
CA LEU A 439 14.44 -24.93 4.09
C LEU A 439 15.66 -25.52 4.81
N MET A 440 15.68 -26.84 4.97
CA MET A 440 16.74 -27.55 5.69
C MET A 440 18.02 -27.70 4.87
N ALA A 441 17.93 -27.72 3.54
CA ALA A 441 19.11 -27.83 2.68
C ALA A 441 20.09 -26.65 2.85
N PRO A 442 21.40 -26.85 2.70
CA PRO A 442 22.35 -25.75 2.64
C PRO A 442 22.01 -24.81 1.47
N PRO A 443 22.29 -23.49 1.57
CA PRO A 443 22.05 -22.57 0.47
C PRO A 443 23.03 -22.86 -0.67
N LYS A 444 22.55 -22.79 -1.92
CA LYS A 444 23.44 -22.88 -3.08
C LYS A 444 24.28 -21.61 -3.20
N THR A 445 25.59 -21.77 -3.27
CA THR A 445 26.54 -20.70 -3.59
C THR A 445 27.03 -20.87 -5.03
N PHE A 446 27.41 -19.77 -5.69
CA PHE A 446 28.03 -19.84 -7.02
C PHE A 446 29.40 -20.54 -7.01
N GLY A 447 30.02 -20.78 -5.85
CA GLY A 447 31.19 -21.64 -5.73
C GLY A 447 30.95 -23.10 -6.16
N ASN A 448 29.68 -23.53 -6.18
CA ASN A 448 29.25 -24.83 -6.70
C ASN A 448 28.83 -24.79 -8.19
N LEU A 449 28.92 -23.62 -8.85
CA LEU A 449 28.60 -23.41 -10.27
C LEU A 449 29.88 -23.00 -11.00
N VAL A 450 30.32 -23.84 -11.93
CA VAL A 450 31.58 -23.63 -12.66
C VAL A 450 31.49 -22.35 -13.51
N GLY A 451 32.25 -21.31 -13.15
CA GLY A 451 32.54 -20.15 -13.99
C GLY A 451 31.56 -18.97 -13.88
N GLY A 452 31.84 -18.02 -12.99
CA GLY A 452 31.16 -16.71 -13.00
C GLY A 452 31.92 -15.65 -12.22
N ARG A 453 32.60 -14.74 -12.93
CA ARG A 453 33.18 -13.50 -12.38
C ARG A 453 32.14 -12.37 -12.51
N GLY A 454 31.62 -11.86 -11.39
CA GLY A 454 30.89 -10.59 -11.28
C GLY A 454 29.52 -10.69 -10.57
N ASP A 455 29.28 -9.84 -9.56
CA ASP A 455 28.05 -9.52 -8.80
C ASP A 455 27.17 -10.67 -8.21
N ALA A 456 27.48 -11.92 -8.54
CA ALA A 456 26.71 -13.10 -8.19
C ALA A 456 26.74 -13.43 -6.68
N GLU A 457 27.80 -13.02 -5.97
CA GLU A 457 27.92 -13.19 -4.51
C GLU A 457 26.87 -12.36 -3.74
N SER A 458 26.50 -11.18 -4.24
CA SER A 458 25.45 -10.35 -3.63
C SER A 458 24.07 -11.01 -3.73
N SER A 459 23.78 -11.65 -4.88
CA SER A 459 22.50 -12.32 -5.12
C SER A 459 22.36 -13.61 -4.31
N ALA A 460 23.40 -14.45 -4.30
CA ALA A 460 23.41 -15.68 -3.50
C ALA A 460 23.28 -15.37 -2.00
N TYR A 461 23.98 -14.34 -1.50
CA TYR A 461 23.86 -13.91 -0.12
C TYR A 461 22.44 -13.43 0.22
N LYS A 462 21.82 -12.60 -0.63
CA LYS A 462 20.45 -12.12 -0.40
C LYS A 462 19.44 -13.26 -0.33
N ILE A 463 19.53 -14.24 -1.22
CA ILE A 463 18.67 -15.43 -1.23
C ILE A 463 18.92 -16.27 0.03
N ALA A 464 20.19 -16.50 0.39
CA ALA A 464 20.57 -17.27 1.57
C ALA A 464 20.07 -16.60 2.88
N SER A 465 20.20 -15.28 2.99
CA SER A 465 19.67 -14.50 4.11
C SER A 465 18.14 -14.57 4.17
N ALA A 466 17.43 -14.39 3.04
CA ALA A 466 15.98 -14.51 3.00
C ALA A 466 15.49 -15.92 3.40
N LYS A 467 16.17 -16.97 2.93
CA LYS A 467 15.91 -18.36 3.33
C LYS A 467 16.14 -18.57 4.83
N PHE A 468 17.22 -18.01 5.37
CA PHE A 468 17.53 -18.08 6.79
C PHE A 468 16.47 -17.37 7.64
N ASP A 469 16.01 -16.19 7.22
CA ASP A 469 14.95 -15.45 7.90
C ASP A 469 13.62 -16.22 7.88
N ALA A 470 13.28 -16.85 6.76
CA ALA A 470 12.12 -17.74 6.67
C ALA A 470 12.24 -18.95 7.61
N LEU A 471 13.43 -19.57 7.71
CA LEU A 471 13.68 -20.67 8.66
C LEU A 471 13.57 -20.19 10.12
N ARG A 472 14.05 -18.98 10.43
CA ARG A 472 13.96 -18.38 11.76
C ARG A 472 12.51 -18.07 12.13
N ALA A 473 11.72 -17.56 11.19
CA ALA A 473 10.29 -17.36 11.38
C ALA A 473 9.59 -18.70 11.66
N PHE A 474 9.93 -19.75 10.91
CA PHE A 474 9.38 -21.10 11.12
C PHE A 474 9.71 -21.66 12.50
N HIS A 475 10.98 -21.57 12.91
CA HIS A 475 11.42 -21.95 14.25
C HIS A 475 10.62 -21.22 15.33
N SER A 476 10.47 -19.90 15.20
CA SER A 476 9.77 -19.07 16.19
C SER A 476 8.31 -19.49 16.35
N ARG A 477 7.63 -19.85 15.26
CA ARG A 477 6.24 -20.37 15.31
C ARG A 477 6.18 -21.77 15.90
N LEU A 478 7.15 -22.63 15.58
CA LEU A 478 7.20 -24.00 16.09
C LEU A 478 7.49 -24.06 17.60
N VAL A 479 8.33 -23.15 18.14
CA VAL A 479 8.53 -23.01 19.59
C VAL A 479 7.20 -22.77 20.30
N VAL A 480 6.42 -21.80 19.83
CA VAL A 480 5.09 -21.49 20.40
C VAL A 480 4.14 -22.70 20.28
N GLN A 481 4.25 -23.48 19.19
CA GLN A 481 3.42 -24.67 19.02
C GLN A 481 3.78 -25.80 20.00
N VAL A 482 5.07 -26.06 20.22
CA VAL A 482 5.56 -27.05 21.20
C VAL A 482 5.12 -26.68 22.62
N GLU A 483 5.19 -25.39 22.98
CA GLU A 483 4.71 -24.90 24.28
C GLU A 483 3.21 -25.10 24.46
N ARG A 484 2.43 -24.95 23.38
CA ARG A 484 0.96 -25.15 23.40
C ARG A 484 0.56 -26.62 23.44
N SER A 485 1.30 -27.49 22.74
CA SER A 485 0.95 -28.91 22.56
C SER A 485 2.18 -29.81 22.75
N PRO A 486 2.66 -29.99 23.99
CA PRO A 486 3.83 -30.81 24.26
C PRO A 486 3.55 -32.29 24.02
N GLY A 487 4.49 -33.01 23.41
CA GLY A 487 4.43 -34.46 23.17
C GLY A 487 3.81 -34.90 21.85
N GLU A 488 3.47 -33.98 20.95
CA GLU A 488 2.96 -34.30 19.60
C GLU A 488 4.07 -34.59 18.57
N GLY A 489 5.34 -34.62 18.99
CA GLY A 489 6.48 -34.98 18.13
C GLY A 489 7.12 -33.79 17.39
N TYR A 490 6.67 -32.56 17.66
CA TYR A 490 7.27 -31.35 17.10
C TYR A 490 8.66 -31.05 17.68
N GLU A 491 9.00 -31.62 18.84
CA GLU A 491 10.26 -31.40 19.55
C GLU A 491 11.48 -31.86 18.73
N GLU A 492 11.38 -33.00 18.05
CA GLU A 492 12.46 -33.55 17.22
C GLU A 492 12.70 -32.65 15.98
N ILE A 493 11.61 -32.18 15.38
CA ILE A 493 11.64 -31.26 14.23
C ILE A 493 12.28 -29.95 14.67
N LEU A 494 11.88 -29.42 15.82
CA LEU A 494 12.42 -28.18 16.40
C LEU A 494 13.93 -28.29 16.65
N ALA A 495 14.39 -29.38 17.27
CA ALA A 495 15.81 -29.61 17.50
C ALA A 495 16.63 -29.64 16.20
N THR A 496 16.07 -30.25 15.14
CA THR A 496 16.71 -30.31 13.83
C THR A 496 16.82 -28.92 13.19
N ILE A 497 15.75 -28.12 13.25
CA ILE A 497 15.75 -26.74 12.74
C ILE A 497 16.73 -25.86 13.52
N GLN A 498 16.78 -26.00 14.85
CA GLN A 498 17.70 -25.25 15.70
C GLN A 498 19.16 -25.53 15.33
N LYS A 499 19.49 -26.79 15.04
CA LYS A 499 20.83 -27.16 14.53
C LYS A 499 21.13 -26.46 13.21
N ARG A 500 20.19 -26.46 12.26
CA ARG A 500 20.36 -25.79 10.97
C ARG A 500 20.51 -24.27 11.11
N LEU A 501 19.78 -23.64 12.03
CA LEU A 501 19.91 -22.21 12.32
C LEU A 501 21.28 -21.85 12.94
N ALA A 502 21.88 -22.74 13.74
CA ALA A 502 23.19 -22.51 14.33
C ALA A 502 24.33 -22.44 13.31
N GLU A 503 24.15 -23.01 12.11
CA GLU A 503 25.12 -22.93 11.01
C GLU A 503 25.16 -21.55 10.34
N GLY A 504 24.12 -20.73 10.53
CA GLY A 504 23.99 -19.41 9.93
C GLY A 504 23.49 -19.40 8.48
N PRO A 505 23.38 -18.20 7.88
CA PRO A 505 22.80 -18.01 6.54
C PRO A 505 23.68 -18.58 5.43
N LEU A 506 25.00 -18.57 5.57
CA LEU A 506 25.93 -19.29 4.70
C LEU A 506 26.45 -20.51 5.46
N SER A 507 26.19 -21.72 4.96
CA SER A 507 26.77 -22.93 5.57
C SER A 507 28.28 -22.90 5.40
N ARG A 508 29.01 -23.16 6.50
CA ARG A 508 30.48 -23.23 6.54
C ARG A 508 31.06 -24.48 5.84
N GLU A 509 30.22 -25.41 5.40
CA GLU A 509 30.68 -26.70 4.84
C GLU A 509 31.32 -26.58 3.44
N GLY A 510 31.25 -25.42 2.79
CA GLY A 510 31.84 -25.19 1.46
C GLY A 510 33.26 -24.62 1.42
N GLU A 511 33.84 -24.16 2.54
CA GLU A 511 35.17 -23.51 2.54
C GLU A 511 36.36 -24.46 2.75
N VAL A 512 36.13 -25.77 2.88
CA VAL A 512 37.22 -26.76 3.14
C VAL A 512 37.93 -27.21 1.84
N GLY A 513 37.62 -26.62 0.69
CA GLY A 513 38.23 -26.92 -0.61
C GLY A 513 39.30 -25.91 -1.05
N GLY A 514 40.50 -25.99 -0.50
CA GLY A 514 41.77 -25.57 -1.12
C GLY A 514 41.86 -24.19 -1.77
N ARG A 515 42.22 -23.16 -0.99
CA ARG A 515 43.03 -22.04 -1.51
C ARG A 515 44.41 -22.58 -1.88
N ILE A 516 44.58 -23.11 -3.10
CA ILE A 516 45.91 -23.25 -3.69
C ILE A 516 46.38 -21.82 -3.97
N GLY A 517 47.27 -21.33 -3.12
CA GLY A 517 48.00 -20.11 -3.38
C GLY A 517 48.75 -20.26 -4.70
N THR A 518 48.34 -19.50 -5.70
CA THR A 518 49.19 -19.19 -6.85
C THR A 518 50.42 -18.46 -6.32
N LEU A 519 51.50 -19.21 -6.09
CA LEU A 519 52.85 -18.66 -6.04
C LEU A 519 53.16 -18.12 -7.43
N GLU A 520 53.42 -16.82 -7.50
CA GLU A 520 54.03 -16.18 -8.65
C GLU A 520 55.39 -16.83 -8.94
N LEU A 521 55.63 -17.14 -10.22
CA LEU A 521 56.94 -17.29 -10.83
C LEU A 521 56.93 -16.57 -12.16
#